data_AF-L0A7I3-F1
#
_entry.id   AF-L0A7I3-F1
#
_cell.length_a   1.000
_cell.length_b   1.000
_cell.length_c   1.000
_cell.angle_alpha   90.00
_cell.angle_beta   90.00
_cell.angle_gamma   90.00
#
_symmetry.space_group_name_H-M   'P 1'
#
loop_
_entity.id
_entity.type
_entity.pdbx_description
1 polymer ?
#
loop_
_entity_poly.entity_id
_entity_poly.type
_entity_poly.pdbx_seq_one_letter_code
_entity_poly.pdbx_strand_id
1 'polypeptide(L)'
;MTAVEQNGIPPTHGKRHPNYWLGFVLNWLLPGAGFTYINRPGWHFGWIGIALGSMVLMALSFWAGFVPVGLLIWLGLFFVMHVQYRKIYVQMYSAGSTQKSISEVLKWVLICVHTLILPVLLLMYLLLPSMLGTRKNAVDPDQKSYARKVYVAVMAAAVAGDKVSSDCTKGLESYGVQPNADLVSCAVNATDAANPKVTLTFSSGNYITLP
;
A
#
# COMPACT_ATOMS: atom_id res chain seq x y z
N MET A 1 -61.82 22.37 43.62
CA MET A 1 -60.53 21.74 43.92
C MET A 1 -60.17 20.86 42.73
N THR A 2 -59.34 21.36 41.82
CA THR A 2 -58.90 20.65 40.61
C THR A 2 -57.56 19.99 40.91
N ALA A 3 -57.49 18.67 40.78
CA ALA A 3 -56.27 17.89 40.92
C ALA A 3 -55.34 18.22 39.75
N VAL A 4 -54.11 18.65 40.06
CA VAL A 4 -53.04 18.84 39.08
C VAL A 4 -52.42 17.48 38.81
N GLU A 5 -52.64 16.97 37.60
CA GLU A 5 -52.00 15.78 37.07
C GLU A 5 -50.49 16.07 36.92
N GLN A 6 -49.68 15.51 37.83
CA GLN A 6 -48.23 15.51 37.68
C GLN A 6 -47.89 14.61 36.50
N ASN A 7 -47.74 15.21 35.31
CA ASN A 7 -47.11 14.60 34.15
C ASN A 7 -45.72 14.11 34.57
N GLY A 8 -45.65 12.82 34.89
CA GLY A 8 -44.42 12.14 35.27
C GLY A 8 -43.42 12.24 34.14
N ILE A 9 -42.41 13.10 34.31
CA ILE A 9 -41.22 13.07 33.47
C ILE A 9 -40.66 11.65 33.62
N PRO A 10 -40.61 10.84 32.54
CA PRO A 10 -40.07 9.50 32.63
C PRO A 10 -38.66 9.58 33.21
N PRO A 11 -38.26 8.67 34.11
CA PRO A 11 -36.93 8.70 34.69
C PRO A 11 -35.93 8.71 33.54
N THR A 12 -35.24 9.83 33.36
CA THR A 12 -34.16 9.93 32.39
C THR A 12 -33.15 8.89 32.80
N HIS A 13 -33.07 7.78 32.07
CA HIS A 13 -32.06 6.75 32.29
C HIS A 13 -30.72 7.46 32.39
N GLY A 14 -30.14 7.50 33.59
CA GLY A 14 -28.85 8.13 33.81
C GLY A 14 -27.89 7.55 32.78
N LYS A 15 -27.31 8.40 31.93
CA LYS A 15 -26.41 7.96 30.86
C LYS A 15 -25.32 7.10 31.48
N ARG A 16 -25.39 5.78 31.24
CA ARG A 16 -24.45 4.81 31.81
C ARG A 16 -23.04 5.17 31.35
N HIS A 17 -22.09 5.13 32.28
CA HIS A 17 -20.69 5.41 31.97
C HIS A 17 -20.19 4.43 30.89
N PRO A 18 -19.43 4.91 29.88
CA PRO A 18 -18.84 4.02 28.88
C PRO A 18 -17.92 3.00 29.54
N ASN A 19 -18.06 1.72 29.19
CA ASN A 19 -17.20 0.64 29.71
C ASN A 19 -15.71 0.85 29.38
N TYR A 20 -14.84 0.95 30.40
CA TYR A 20 -13.40 1.13 30.23
C TYR A 20 -12.76 0.11 29.27
N TRP A 21 -13.05 -1.18 29.48
CA TRP A 21 -12.45 -2.29 28.75
C TRP A 21 -12.84 -2.30 27.28
N LEU A 22 -14.08 -1.92 26.96
CA LEU A 22 -14.48 -1.79 25.56
C LEU A 22 -13.63 -0.74 24.84
N GLY A 23 -13.47 0.45 25.43
CA GLY A 23 -12.61 1.47 24.84
C GLY A 23 -11.12 1.10 24.84
N PHE A 24 -10.66 0.31 25.82
CA PHE A 24 -9.30 -0.25 25.81
C PHE A 24 -9.08 -1.18 24.61
N VAL A 25 -9.99 -2.15 24.40
CA VAL A 25 -9.92 -3.08 23.26
C VAL A 25 -10.07 -2.34 21.93
N LEU A 26 -10.93 -1.32 21.87
CA LEU A 26 -11.03 -0.46 20.69
C LEU A 26 -9.70 0.22 20.37
N ASN A 27 -9.00 0.77 21.37
CA ASN A 27 -7.67 1.36 21.16
C ASN A 27 -6.60 0.31 20.81
N TRP A 28 -6.73 -0.92 21.29
CA TRP A 28 -5.81 -2.02 20.97
C TRP A 28 -5.87 -2.37 19.47
N LEU A 29 -7.07 -2.46 18.92
CA LEU A 29 -7.29 -2.81 17.52
C LEU A 29 -7.18 -1.62 16.57
N LEU A 30 -7.60 -0.44 17.03
CA LEU A 30 -7.72 0.77 16.23
C LEU A 30 -7.17 1.95 17.06
N PRO A 31 -5.91 2.35 16.84
CA PRO A 31 -5.29 3.44 17.58
C PRO A 31 -6.17 4.70 17.57
N GLY A 32 -6.60 5.14 18.75
CA GLY A 32 -7.46 6.32 18.90
C GLY A 32 -8.96 6.03 19.13
N ALA A 33 -9.49 4.88 18.70
CA ALA A 33 -10.93 4.61 18.70
C ALA A 33 -11.58 4.59 20.10
N GLY A 34 -10.84 4.13 21.11
CA GLY A 34 -11.27 4.17 22.50
C GLY A 34 -11.49 5.59 23.01
N PHE A 35 -10.74 6.58 22.51
CA PHE A 35 -10.95 7.98 22.87
C PHE A 35 -12.27 8.53 22.32
N THR A 36 -12.63 8.17 21.09
CA THR A 36 -13.95 8.53 20.52
C THR A 36 -15.10 7.91 21.30
N TYR A 37 -14.94 6.65 21.71
CA TYR A 37 -15.92 5.96 22.56
C TYR A 37 -16.21 6.72 23.87
N ILE A 38 -15.18 7.33 24.48
CA ILE A 38 -15.32 8.19 25.67
C ILE A 38 -15.55 9.68 25.36
N ASN A 39 -16.05 10.01 24.16
CA ASN A 39 -16.35 11.39 23.72
C ASN A 39 -15.15 12.33 23.54
N ARG A 40 -13.98 11.81 23.15
CA ARG A 40 -12.77 12.61 22.93
C ARG A 40 -12.23 12.45 21.50
N PRO A 41 -12.94 12.96 20.48
CA PRO A 41 -12.51 12.83 19.10
C PRO A 41 -11.18 13.54 18.83
N GLY A 42 -10.85 14.63 19.54
CA GLY A 42 -9.55 15.30 19.40
C GLY A 42 -8.37 14.39 19.73
N TRP A 43 -8.49 13.55 20.76
CA TRP A 43 -7.48 12.55 21.10
C TRP A 43 -7.41 11.42 20.06
N HIS A 44 -8.55 11.02 19.50
CA HIS A 44 -8.61 10.05 18.40
C HIS A 44 -7.81 10.54 17.18
N PHE A 45 -8.05 11.76 16.72
CA PHE A 45 -7.32 12.34 15.58
C PHE A 45 -5.83 12.56 15.88
N GLY A 46 -5.48 12.95 17.11
CA GLY A 46 -4.08 13.05 17.54
C GLY A 46 -3.35 11.70 17.41
N TRP A 47 -3.97 10.62 17.86
CA TRP A 47 -3.39 9.28 17.74
C TRP A 47 -3.36 8.74 16.31
N ILE A 48 -4.31 9.10 15.46
CA ILE A 48 -4.23 8.84 14.00
C ILE A 48 -2.97 9.50 13.42
N GLY A 49 -2.76 10.78 13.70
CA GLY A 49 -1.60 11.52 13.20
C GLY A 49 -0.29 10.89 13.65
N ILE A 50 -0.19 10.50 14.93
CA ILE A 50 0.98 9.81 15.49
C ILE A 50 1.19 8.46 14.81
N ALA A 51 0.13 7.67 14.62
CA ALA A 51 0.20 6.37 13.97
C ALA A 51 0.71 6.51 12.52
N LEU A 52 0.14 7.42 11.73
CA LEU A 52 0.57 7.68 10.35
C LEU A 52 2.03 8.17 10.28
N GLY A 53 2.41 9.11 11.15
CA GLY A 53 3.79 9.59 11.24
C GLY A 53 4.77 8.46 11.61
N SER A 54 4.38 7.59 12.55
CA SER A 54 5.20 6.44 12.95
C SER A 54 5.36 5.43 11.81
N MET A 55 4.34 5.21 10.97
CA MET A 55 4.44 4.33 9.80
C MET A 55 5.47 4.87 8.78
N VAL A 56 5.50 6.18 8.55
CA VAL A 56 6.51 6.81 7.69
C VAL A 56 7.91 6.61 8.26
N LEU A 57 8.10 6.87 9.56
CA LEU A 57 9.38 6.64 10.23
C LEU A 57 9.81 5.17 10.18
N MET A 58 8.86 4.24 10.32
CA MET A 58 9.12 2.82 10.20
C MET A 58 9.59 2.46 8.78
N ALA A 59 8.90 2.95 7.74
CA ALA A 59 9.29 2.74 6.36
C ALA A 59 10.72 3.26 6.09
N LEU A 60 11.03 4.48 6.56
CA LEU A 60 12.38 5.04 6.45
C LEU A 60 13.43 4.19 7.19
N SER A 61 13.08 3.66 8.36
CA SER A 61 13.97 2.78 9.15
C SER A 61 14.25 1.46 8.43
N PHE A 62 13.25 0.90 7.74
CA PHE A 62 13.44 -0.28 6.88
C PHE A 62 14.41 0.00 5.74
N TRP A 63 14.25 1.14 5.05
CA TRP A 63 15.17 1.57 3.99
C TRP A 63 16.60 1.77 4.48
N ALA A 64 16.77 2.26 5.71
CA ALA A 64 18.07 2.48 6.32
C ALA A 64 18.67 1.25 7.05
N GLY A 65 17.97 0.11 7.08
CA GLY A 65 18.43 -1.11 7.74
C GLY A 65 18.28 -1.14 9.28
N PHE A 66 17.58 -0.17 9.89
CA PHE A 66 17.39 -0.03 11.33
C PHE A 66 16.02 -0.55 11.81
N VAL A 67 15.60 -1.72 11.31
CA VAL A 67 14.27 -2.30 11.59
C VAL A 67 13.93 -2.43 13.08
N PRO A 68 14.85 -2.86 13.98
CA PRO A 68 14.52 -3.03 15.40
C PRO A 68 14.10 -1.72 16.11
N VAL A 69 14.68 -0.59 15.70
CA VAL A 69 14.40 0.72 16.33
C VAL A 69 12.97 1.16 16.01
N GLY A 70 12.52 0.99 14.77
CA GLY A 70 11.15 1.33 14.37
C GLY A 70 10.10 0.55 15.16
N LEU A 71 10.34 -0.74 15.40
CA LEU A 71 9.44 -1.60 16.16
C LEU A 71 9.38 -1.22 17.65
N LEU A 72 10.53 -0.88 18.25
CA LEU A 72 10.60 -0.39 19.63
C LEU A 72 9.86 0.95 19.81
N ILE A 73 9.99 1.87 18.86
CA ILE A 73 9.24 3.13 18.86
C ILE A 73 7.73 2.85 18.79
N TRP A 74 7.32 1.96 17.90
CA TRP A 74 5.90 1.62 17.73
C TRP A 74 5.31 1.01 19.01
N LEU A 75 6.03 0.07 19.64
CA LEU A 75 5.64 -0.50 20.94
C LEU A 75 5.58 0.58 22.03
N GLY A 76 6.56 1.48 22.08
CA GLY A 76 6.56 2.60 23.03
C GLY A 76 5.33 3.49 22.89
N LEU A 77 5.00 3.89 21.65
CA LEU A 77 3.81 4.68 21.35
C LEU A 77 2.52 3.95 21.72
N PHE A 78 2.46 2.64 21.47
CA PHE A 78 1.34 1.80 21.86
C PHE A 78 1.09 1.81 23.38
N PHE A 79 2.14 1.67 24.19
CA PHE A 79 2.00 1.76 25.65
C PHE A 79 1.59 3.16 26.11
N VAL A 80 2.20 4.21 25.54
CA VAL A 80 1.88 5.61 25.88
C VAL A 80 0.40 5.89 25.62
N MET A 81 -0.15 5.43 24.50
CA MET A 81 -1.57 5.58 24.17
C MET A 81 -2.47 4.96 25.23
N HIS A 82 -2.22 3.73 25.64
CA HIS A 82 -3.05 3.03 26.62
C HIS A 82 -2.96 3.65 28.02
N VAL A 83 -1.76 4.08 28.42
CA VAL A 83 -1.56 4.83 29.69
C VAL A 83 -2.34 6.14 29.66
N GLN A 84 -2.27 6.87 28.55
CA GLN A 84 -2.99 8.13 28.38
C GLN A 84 -4.50 7.93 28.36
N TYR A 85 -4.99 6.89 27.68
CA TYR A 85 -6.39 6.50 27.69
C TYR A 85 -6.89 6.23 29.11
N ARG A 86 -6.14 5.46 29.91
CA ARG A 86 -6.47 5.20 31.33
C ARG A 86 -6.55 6.49 32.13
N LYS A 87 -5.53 7.37 32.03
CA LYS A 87 -5.50 8.64 32.77
C LYS A 87 -6.72 9.50 32.45
N ILE A 88 -7.01 9.66 31.16
CA ILE A 88 -8.15 10.43 30.68
C ILE A 88 -9.48 9.81 31.13
N TYR A 89 -9.63 8.49 31.03
CA TYR A 89 -10.83 7.79 31.49
C TYR A 89 -11.11 8.06 32.96
N VAL A 90 -10.09 7.89 33.82
CA VAL A 90 -10.23 8.12 35.28
C VAL A 90 -10.58 9.56 35.59
N GLN A 91 -9.91 10.54 34.96
CA GLN A 91 -10.18 11.97 35.16
C GLN A 91 -11.61 12.35 34.74
N MET A 92 -12.15 11.66 33.74
CA MET A 92 -13.42 11.98 33.10
C MET A 92 -14.63 11.30 33.71
N TYR A 93 -14.41 10.23 34.48
CA TYR A 93 -15.47 9.47 35.11
C TYR A 93 -15.27 9.38 36.63
N SER A 94 -14.39 10.21 37.19
CA SER A 94 -14.32 10.48 38.63
C SER A 94 -15.54 11.31 39.08
N ALA A 95 -15.92 11.18 40.35
CA ALA A 95 -17.04 11.94 40.93
C ALA A 95 -16.89 13.45 40.67
N GLY A 96 -17.94 14.08 40.13
CA GLY A 96 -18.00 15.53 39.90
C GLY A 96 -17.60 16.04 38.51
N SER A 97 -17.19 15.18 37.57
CA SER A 97 -16.83 15.61 36.21
C SER A 97 -18.06 15.91 35.33
N THR A 98 -18.09 17.06 34.66
CA THR A 98 -19.07 17.38 33.63
C THR A 98 -18.57 16.94 32.24
N GLN A 99 -19.29 16.01 31.61
CA GLN A 99 -18.95 15.45 30.30
C GLN A 99 -19.75 16.15 29.20
N LYS A 100 -19.07 16.77 28.22
CA LYS A 100 -19.72 17.17 26.96
C LYS A 100 -19.83 15.94 26.06
N SER A 101 -21.03 15.36 25.94
CA SER A 101 -21.25 14.22 25.06
C SER A 101 -21.29 14.66 23.60
N ILE A 102 -20.58 13.93 22.74
CA ILE A 102 -20.82 13.98 21.29
C ILE A 102 -22.03 13.09 20.96
N SER A 103 -22.68 13.33 19.81
CA SER A 103 -23.82 12.52 19.40
C SER A 103 -23.39 11.05 19.23
N GLU A 104 -24.23 10.11 19.67
CA GLU A 104 -23.96 8.68 19.57
C GLU A 104 -23.73 8.24 18.12
N VAL A 105 -24.49 8.84 17.19
CA VAL A 105 -24.32 8.60 15.74
C VAL A 105 -22.92 9.00 15.28
N LEU A 106 -22.41 10.16 15.68
CA LEU A 106 -21.08 10.61 15.27
C LEU A 106 -19.97 9.71 15.82
N LYS A 107 -20.11 9.19 17.05
CA LYS A 107 -19.15 8.23 17.62
C LYS A 107 -19.02 7.00 16.74
N TRP A 108 -20.15 6.37 16.43
CA TRP A 108 -20.17 5.13 15.68
C TRP A 108 -19.75 5.34 14.23
N VAL A 109 -20.18 6.44 13.59
CA VAL A 109 -19.69 6.80 12.25
C VAL A 109 -18.17 6.95 12.26
N LEU A 110 -17.60 7.67 13.23
CA LEU A 110 -16.16 7.89 13.29
C LEU A 110 -15.39 6.58 13.54
N ILE A 111 -15.90 5.71 14.41
CA ILE A 111 -15.30 4.38 14.66
C ILE A 111 -15.41 3.51 13.41
N CYS A 112 -16.58 3.39 12.79
CA CYS A 112 -16.81 2.56 11.61
C CYS A 112 -15.97 3.01 10.41
N VAL A 113 -15.94 4.31 10.12
CA VAL A 113 -15.11 4.88 9.05
C VAL A 113 -13.64 4.55 9.28
N HIS A 114 -13.17 4.68 10.52
CA HIS A 114 -11.78 4.36 10.86
C HIS A 114 -11.47 2.86 10.73
N THR A 115 -12.43 2.01 11.08
CA THR A 115 -12.30 0.54 10.98
C THR A 115 -12.27 0.07 9.52
N LEU A 116 -12.99 0.75 8.62
CA LEU A 116 -13.07 0.38 7.20
C LEU A 116 -11.90 0.95 6.37
N ILE A 117 -11.42 2.15 6.70
CA ILE A 117 -10.36 2.82 5.92
C ILE A 117 -8.99 2.20 6.17
N LEU A 118 -8.65 1.86 7.42
CA LEU A 118 -7.33 1.32 7.77
C LEU A 118 -6.96 0.03 7.00
N PRO A 119 -7.83 -0.99 6.92
CA PRO A 119 -7.55 -2.19 6.14
C PRO A 119 -7.38 -1.89 4.66
N VAL A 120 -8.17 -0.98 4.09
CA VAL A 120 -8.07 -0.60 2.67
C VAL A 120 -6.72 0.06 2.38
N LEU A 121 -6.26 0.97 3.26
CA LEU A 121 -4.95 1.61 3.11
C LEU A 121 -3.80 0.60 3.24
N LEU A 122 -3.90 -0.36 4.18
CA LEU A 122 -2.91 -1.43 4.34
C LEU A 122 -2.88 -2.35 3.11
N LEU A 123 -4.05 -2.72 2.59
CA LEU A 123 -4.20 -3.48 1.34
C LEU A 123 -3.58 -2.73 0.17
N MET A 124 -3.83 -1.42 0.02
CA MET A 124 -3.19 -0.64 -1.04
C MET A 124 -1.67 -0.61 -0.90
N TYR A 125 -1.13 -0.45 0.31
CA TYR A 125 0.32 -0.49 0.54
C TYR A 125 0.95 -1.84 0.17
N LEU A 126 0.28 -2.96 0.47
CA LEU A 126 0.74 -4.30 0.10
C LEU A 126 0.62 -4.56 -1.42
N LEU A 127 -0.43 -4.04 -2.06
CA LEU A 127 -0.70 -4.27 -3.48
C LEU A 127 0.13 -3.36 -4.39
N LEU A 128 0.46 -2.14 -3.98
CA LEU A 128 1.19 -1.16 -4.79
C LEU A 128 2.55 -1.68 -5.31
N PRO A 129 3.45 -2.26 -4.49
CA PRO A 129 4.71 -2.83 -4.97
C PRO A 129 4.48 -3.97 -5.96
N SER A 130 3.47 -4.82 -5.72
CA SER A 130 3.14 -5.93 -6.61
C SER A 130 2.67 -5.44 -7.98
N MET A 131 1.84 -4.39 -8.02
CA MET A 131 1.35 -3.81 -9.27
C MET A 131 2.46 -3.11 -10.07
N LEU A 132 3.37 -2.40 -9.39
CA LEU A 132 4.54 -1.78 -10.02
C LEU A 132 5.55 -2.81 -10.53
N GLY A 133 5.71 -3.93 -9.82
CA GLY A 133 6.51 -5.08 -10.26
C GLY A 133 5.95 -5.74 -11.52
N THR A 134 4.63 -5.97 -11.58
CA THR A 134 3.98 -6.49 -12.81
C THR A 134 4.15 -5.56 -14.01
N ARG A 135 4.19 -4.23 -13.82
CA ARG A 135 4.41 -3.30 -14.95
C ARG A 135 5.81 -3.43 -15.54
N LYS A 136 6.83 -3.65 -14.71
CA LYS A 136 8.20 -3.95 -15.19
C LYS A 136 8.27 -5.32 -15.88
N ASN A 137 7.56 -6.31 -15.33
CA ASN A 137 7.53 -7.67 -15.88
C ASN A 137 6.62 -7.81 -17.12
N ALA A 138 5.73 -6.85 -17.40
CA ALA A 138 4.85 -6.88 -18.57
C ALA A 138 5.51 -6.33 -19.84
N VAL A 139 6.55 -5.50 -19.72
CA VAL A 139 7.35 -5.03 -20.87
C VAL A 139 8.30 -6.11 -21.40
N ASP A 140 8.75 -7.00 -20.51
CA ASP A 140 9.69 -8.08 -20.80
C ASP A 140 9.16 -9.16 -21.79
N PRO A 141 7.91 -9.68 -21.70
CA PRO A 141 7.41 -10.70 -22.63
C PRO A 141 7.29 -10.21 -24.08
N ASP A 142 6.93 -8.95 -24.31
CA ASP A 142 6.82 -8.39 -25.66
C ASP A 142 8.20 -8.21 -26.30
N GLN A 143 9.16 -7.65 -25.56
CA GLN A 143 10.56 -7.51 -26.01
C GLN A 143 11.20 -8.89 -26.27
N LYS A 144 10.93 -9.88 -25.40
CA LYS A 144 11.44 -11.24 -25.55
C LYS A 144 10.78 -12.00 -26.71
N SER A 145 9.49 -11.79 -26.95
CA SER A 145 8.76 -12.34 -28.09
C SER A 145 9.30 -11.77 -29.40
N TYR A 146 9.49 -10.45 -29.45
CA TYR A 146 10.10 -9.78 -30.60
C TYR A 146 11.53 -10.26 -30.83
N ALA A 147 12.35 -10.36 -29.78
CA ALA A 147 13.72 -10.87 -29.88
C ALA A 147 13.78 -12.29 -30.48
N ARG A 148 12.87 -13.18 -30.07
CA ARG A 148 12.77 -14.53 -30.64
C ARG A 148 12.39 -14.52 -32.11
N LYS A 149 11.46 -13.65 -32.53
CA LYS A 149 11.10 -13.52 -33.95
C LYS A 149 12.29 -13.08 -34.80
N VAL A 150 13.03 -12.08 -34.32
CA VAL A 150 14.24 -11.60 -34.99
C VAL A 150 15.29 -12.71 -35.09
N TYR A 151 15.53 -13.43 -33.99
CA TYR A 151 16.47 -14.56 -33.99
C TYR A 151 16.08 -15.65 -35.00
N VAL A 152 14.81 -16.07 -35.03
CA VAL A 152 14.32 -17.06 -35.99
C VAL A 152 14.48 -16.58 -37.43
N ALA A 153 14.26 -15.30 -37.70
CA ALA A 153 14.45 -14.71 -39.02
C ALA A 153 15.93 -14.61 -39.42
N VAL A 154 16.83 -14.27 -38.49
CA VAL A 154 18.28 -14.31 -38.71
C VAL A 154 18.75 -15.74 -39.02
N MET A 155 18.25 -16.73 -38.29
CA MET A 155 18.53 -18.14 -38.55
C MET A 155 18.03 -18.58 -39.93
N ALA A 156 16.81 -18.19 -40.30
CA ALA A 156 16.23 -18.50 -41.60
C ALA A 156 17.04 -17.88 -42.75
N ALA A 157 17.44 -16.61 -42.60
CA ALA A 157 18.30 -15.92 -43.57
C ALA A 157 19.69 -16.56 -43.68
N ALA A 158 20.30 -16.95 -42.54
CA ALA A 158 21.59 -17.63 -42.53
C ALA A 158 21.54 -19.00 -43.24
N VAL A 159 20.46 -19.78 -43.02
CA VAL A 159 20.24 -21.07 -43.71
C VAL A 159 19.98 -20.87 -45.20
N ALA A 160 19.29 -19.80 -45.59
CA ALA A 160 19.05 -19.45 -46.99
C ALA A 160 20.32 -18.92 -47.70
N GLY A 161 21.39 -18.62 -46.96
CA GLY A 161 22.63 -18.04 -47.49
C GLY A 161 22.55 -16.53 -47.73
N ASP A 162 21.54 -15.85 -47.19
CA ASP A 162 21.38 -14.41 -47.29
C ASP A 162 22.39 -13.68 -46.40
N LYS A 163 22.88 -12.53 -46.86
CA LYS A 163 23.77 -11.68 -46.07
C LYS A 163 22.97 -10.94 -45.01
N VAL A 164 23.09 -11.39 -43.76
CA VAL A 164 22.56 -10.68 -42.59
C VAL A 164 23.45 -9.47 -42.30
N SER A 165 22.84 -8.28 -42.31
CA SER A 165 23.54 -7.03 -41.99
C SER A 165 23.96 -6.99 -40.52
N SER A 166 24.97 -6.17 -40.20
CA SER A 166 25.36 -5.91 -38.80
C SER A 166 24.19 -5.35 -37.99
N ASP A 167 23.31 -4.60 -38.65
CA ASP A 167 21.99 -4.24 -38.15
C ASP A 167 21.01 -5.35 -38.51
N CYS A 168 20.79 -6.26 -37.57
CA CYS A 168 20.09 -7.53 -37.82
C CYS A 168 18.67 -7.38 -38.33
N THR A 169 18.05 -6.20 -38.21
CA THR A 169 16.65 -5.99 -38.62
C THR A 169 16.53 -5.54 -40.07
N LYS A 170 17.61 -5.03 -40.66
CA LYS A 170 17.61 -4.57 -42.05
C LYS A 170 17.62 -5.77 -43.00
N GLY A 171 16.59 -5.84 -43.84
CA GLY A 171 16.42 -6.91 -44.84
C GLY A 171 15.68 -8.15 -44.32
N LEU A 172 15.18 -8.15 -43.08
CA LEU A 172 14.36 -9.25 -42.53
C LEU A 172 12.85 -9.08 -42.74
N GLU A 173 12.42 -8.07 -43.52
CA GLU A 173 11.00 -7.82 -43.80
C GLU A 173 10.35 -9.00 -44.53
N SER A 174 11.08 -9.64 -45.45
CA SER A 174 10.67 -10.87 -46.15
C SER A 174 10.47 -12.07 -45.21
N TYR A 175 11.05 -12.02 -44.01
CA TYR A 175 10.93 -13.03 -42.96
C TYR A 175 9.90 -12.65 -41.88
N GLY A 176 9.09 -11.62 -42.11
CA GLY A 176 7.99 -11.23 -41.22
C GLY A 176 8.40 -10.44 -39.98
N VAL A 177 9.63 -9.91 -39.94
CA VAL A 177 10.08 -8.99 -38.89
C VAL A 177 9.75 -7.57 -39.32
N GLN A 178 8.84 -6.92 -38.58
CA GLN A 178 8.55 -5.49 -38.78
C GLN A 178 9.40 -4.61 -37.86
N PRO A 179 9.73 -3.38 -38.27
CA PRO A 179 10.46 -2.44 -37.42
C PRO A 179 9.72 -2.19 -36.10
N ASN A 180 10.41 -2.38 -34.98
CA ASN A 180 9.90 -2.05 -33.66
C ASN A 180 10.47 -0.69 -33.22
N ALA A 181 9.59 0.27 -32.91
CA ALA A 181 9.96 1.60 -32.44
C ALA A 181 10.77 1.58 -31.12
N ASP A 182 10.64 0.52 -30.33
CA ASP A 182 11.37 0.34 -29.08
C ASP A 182 12.77 -0.25 -29.26
N LEU A 183 13.14 -0.68 -30.47
CA LEU A 183 14.47 -1.23 -30.75
C LEU A 183 15.46 -0.11 -31.10
N VAL A 184 16.52 0.03 -30.31
CA VAL A 184 17.56 1.05 -30.50
C VAL A 184 18.72 0.52 -31.31
N SER A 185 19.14 -0.72 -31.05
CA SER A 185 20.19 -1.37 -31.82
C SER A 185 19.98 -2.87 -31.88
N CYS A 186 20.43 -3.46 -33.00
CA CYS A 186 20.59 -4.89 -33.10
C CYS A 186 21.96 -5.22 -33.68
N ALA A 187 22.63 -6.21 -33.10
CA ALA A 187 23.91 -6.72 -33.55
C ALA A 187 23.82 -8.24 -33.74
N VAL A 188 24.27 -8.74 -34.89
CA VAL A 188 24.50 -10.18 -35.11
C VAL A 188 25.98 -10.46 -35.08
N ASN A 189 26.37 -11.43 -34.26
CA ASN A 189 27.68 -12.03 -34.32
C ASN A 189 27.56 -13.38 -35.04
N ALA A 190 27.92 -13.38 -36.32
CA ALA A 190 27.88 -14.56 -37.20
C ALA A 190 29.23 -15.30 -37.25
N THR A 191 30.03 -15.27 -36.17
CA THR A 191 31.31 -16.01 -36.12
C THR A 191 31.09 -17.53 -36.24
N ASP A 192 29.95 -18.03 -35.78
CA ASP A 192 29.46 -19.39 -36.05
C ASP A 192 28.19 -19.30 -36.90
N ALA A 193 28.27 -19.73 -38.17
CA ALA A 193 27.13 -19.70 -39.09
C ALA A 193 26.02 -20.69 -38.69
N ALA A 194 26.34 -21.72 -37.89
CA ALA A 194 25.35 -22.66 -37.38
C ALA A 194 24.62 -22.12 -36.14
N ASN A 195 25.24 -21.18 -35.40
CA ASN A 195 24.69 -20.57 -34.17
C ASN A 195 25.04 -19.06 -34.09
N PRO A 196 24.42 -18.21 -34.93
CA PRO A 196 24.62 -16.76 -34.88
C PRO A 196 24.03 -16.16 -33.61
N LYS A 197 24.87 -15.48 -32.83
CA LYS A 197 24.41 -14.77 -31.63
C LYS A 197 23.77 -13.45 -32.00
N VAL A 198 22.54 -13.23 -31.55
CA VAL A 198 21.80 -11.98 -31.80
C VAL A 198 21.66 -11.20 -30.50
N THR A 199 22.13 -9.95 -30.50
CA THR A 199 21.99 -9.03 -29.37
C THR A 199 21.11 -7.86 -29.76
N LEU A 200 20.02 -7.67 -29.02
CA LEU A 200 19.06 -6.58 -29.22
C LEU A 200 19.10 -5.65 -28.02
N THR A 201 19.15 -4.35 -28.27
CA THR A 201 19.07 -3.31 -27.24
C THR A 201 17.82 -2.49 -27.46
N PHE A 202 17.00 -2.37 -26.41
CA PHE A 202 15.74 -1.63 -26.45
C PHE A 202 15.86 -0.26 -25.79
N SER A 203 14.94 0.65 -26.12
CA SER A 203 14.83 2.01 -25.57
C SER A 203 14.62 2.03 -24.06
N SER A 204 14.13 0.93 -23.49
CA SER A 204 14.02 0.71 -22.04
C SER A 204 15.36 0.51 -21.32
N GLY A 205 16.47 0.37 -22.05
CA GLY A 205 17.78 0.01 -21.52
C GLY A 205 17.99 -1.49 -21.30
N ASN A 206 16.98 -2.32 -21.64
CA ASN A 206 17.11 -3.78 -21.63
C ASN A 206 17.93 -4.26 -22.83
N TYR A 207 18.83 -5.21 -22.61
CA TYR A 207 19.51 -5.94 -23.66
C TYR A 207 19.17 -7.43 -23.57
N ILE A 208 18.83 -8.03 -24.71
CA ILE A 208 18.51 -9.44 -24.82
C ILE A 208 19.50 -10.06 -25.80
N THR A 209 20.27 -11.05 -25.33
CA THR A 209 21.16 -11.85 -26.17
C THR A 209 20.57 -13.25 -26.33
N LEU A 210 20.37 -13.67 -27.57
CA LEU A 210 19.94 -15.01 -27.93
C LEU A 210 21.10 -15.77 -28.59
N PRO A 211 21.27 -17.07 -28.26
CA PRO A 211 22.38 -17.89 -28.72
C PRO A 211 22.29 -18.23 -30.19
#